data_AF-A0A1X7L954-F1
#
_entry.id   AF-A0A1X7L954-F1
#
_cell.length_a   1.000
_cell.length_b   1.000
_cell.length_c   1.000
_cell.angle_alpha   90.00
_cell.angle_beta   90.00
_cell.angle_gamma   90.00
#
_symmetry.space_group_name_H-M   'P 1'
#
loop_
_entity.id
_entity.type
_entity.pdbx_description
1 polymer ?
#
loop_
_entity_poly.entity_id
_entity_poly.type
_entity_poly.pdbx_seq_one_letter_code
_entity_poly.pdbx_strand_id
1 'polypeptide(L)'
;MTNRFVEDIDTVLRSARMKALQEINSLMLTCIWEIGKQISLEKKHQNLDNECAAMEKIALTLTPIQDLLLNPENLRLYSRFYTLFPVFQRISLTLSWAHYLVLLEITDDLARAFYLKQAEKENWDVPTLETRINQSLFEKFVKSIDKAEFLQNLPKTNYAVIKAQPKLDTHQLAFLRFEDMSTDGPAHTQISST
;
A
#
# COMPACT_ATOMS: atom_id res chain seq x y z
N MET A 1 -8.09 8.67 -39.13
CA MET A 1 -7.33 7.63 -38.39
C MET A 1 -8.33 6.66 -37.79
N THR A 2 -8.12 5.35 -37.93
CA THR A 2 -9.07 4.35 -37.45
C THR A 2 -9.12 4.34 -35.93
N ASN A 3 -10.32 4.26 -35.36
CA ASN A 3 -10.54 4.21 -33.90
C ASN A 3 -9.66 3.13 -33.23
N ARG A 4 -9.50 1.98 -33.91
CA ARG A 4 -8.62 0.88 -33.51
C ARG A 4 -7.15 1.28 -33.29
N PHE A 5 -6.55 2.12 -34.13
CA PHE A 5 -5.16 2.55 -33.96
C PHE A 5 -4.97 3.38 -32.68
N VAL A 6 -5.94 4.24 -32.36
CA VAL A 6 -5.94 5.03 -31.12
C VAL A 6 -6.14 4.13 -29.90
N GLU A 7 -7.05 3.17 -29.98
CA GLU A 7 -7.29 2.16 -28.93
C GLU A 7 -6.05 1.28 -28.67
N ASP A 8 -5.34 0.88 -29.73
CA ASP A 8 -4.12 0.08 -29.63
C ASP A 8 -3.00 0.87 -28.92
N ILE A 9 -2.78 2.13 -29.31
CA ILE A 9 -1.79 3.02 -28.64
C ILE A 9 -2.16 3.24 -27.17
N ASP A 10 -3.42 3.55 -26.89
CA ASP A 10 -3.89 3.78 -25.53
C ASP A 10 -3.75 2.53 -24.67
N THR A 11 -3.98 1.35 -25.23
CA THR A 11 -3.77 0.06 -24.54
C THR A 11 -2.30 -0.19 -24.23
N VAL A 12 -1.39 0.08 -25.17
CA VAL A 12 0.07 -0.04 -24.94
C VAL A 12 0.50 0.91 -23.83
N LEU A 13 0.06 2.17 -23.87
CA LEU A 13 0.42 3.18 -22.88
C LEU A 13 -0.11 2.83 -21.49
N ARG A 14 -1.38 2.42 -21.39
CA ARG A 14 -1.98 1.97 -20.13
C ARG A 14 -1.26 0.75 -19.56
N SER A 15 -0.94 -0.25 -20.40
CA SER A 15 -0.21 -1.45 -19.99
C SER A 15 1.18 -1.14 -19.44
N ALA A 16 1.94 -0.27 -20.11
CA ALA A 16 3.26 0.14 -19.65
C ALA A 16 3.19 0.85 -18.28
N ARG A 17 2.23 1.77 -18.10
CA ARG A 17 2.05 2.48 -16.83
C ARG A 17 1.65 1.55 -15.70
N MET A 18 0.72 0.61 -15.92
CA MET A 18 0.32 -0.36 -14.90
C MET A 18 1.49 -1.23 -14.46
N LYS A 19 2.30 -1.71 -15.39
CA LYS A 19 3.51 -2.51 -15.08
C LYS A 19 4.50 -1.71 -14.23
N ALA A 20 4.75 -0.45 -14.58
CA ALA A 20 5.62 0.42 -13.80
C ALA A 20 5.12 0.58 -12.36
N LEU A 21 3.83 0.86 -12.16
CA LEU A 21 3.25 0.98 -10.83
C LEU A 21 3.35 -0.32 -10.02
N GLN A 22 3.10 -1.47 -10.64
CA GLN A 22 3.21 -2.77 -9.98
C GLN A 22 4.65 -3.03 -9.52
N GLU A 23 5.63 -2.72 -10.37
CA GLU A 23 7.04 -2.89 -10.03
C GLU A 23 7.46 -1.96 -8.89
N ILE A 24 7.07 -0.67 -8.96
CA ILE A 24 7.32 0.31 -7.90
C ILE A 24 6.71 -0.17 -6.58
N ASN A 25 5.47 -0.64 -6.61
CA ASN A 25 4.79 -1.17 -5.44
C ASN A 25 5.54 -2.35 -4.82
N SER A 26 5.93 -3.32 -5.66
CA SER A 26 6.68 -4.50 -5.25
C SER A 26 8.01 -4.14 -4.59
N LEU A 27 8.79 -3.25 -5.22
CA LEU A 27 10.08 -2.79 -4.71
C LEU A 27 9.93 -2.04 -3.38
N MET A 28 8.93 -1.16 -3.27
CA MET A 28 8.66 -0.42 -2.05
C MET A 28 8.27 -1.34 -0.89
N LEU A 29 7.35 -2.30 -1.11
CA LEU A 29 6.97 -3.27 -0.07
C LEU A 29 8.14 -4.15 0.35
N THR A 30 8.98 -4.57 -0.61
CA THR A 30 10.20 -5.33 -0.34
C THR A 30 11.16 -4.53 0.54
N CYS A 31 11.37 -3.25 0.20
CA CYS A 31 12.22 -2.34 0.96
C CYS A 31 11.71 -2.17 2.39
N ILE A 32 10.43 -1.83 2.55
CA ILE A 32 9.79 -1.66 3.85
C ILE A 32 9.90 -2.93 4.71
N TRP A 33 9.69 -4.10 4.11
CA TRP A 33 9.81 -5.38 4.80
C TRP A 33 11.23 -5.66 5.28
N GLU A 34 12.24 -5.46 4.42
CA GLU A 34 13.65 -5.65 4.79
C GLU A 34 14.08 -4.65 5.87
N ILE A 35 13.64 -3.39 5.80
CA ILE A 35 13.90 -2.41 6.87
C ILE A 35 13.29 -2.90 8.18
N GLY A 36 12.02 -3.33 8.17
CA GLY A 36 11.35 -3.88 9.36
C GLY A 36 12.07 -5.09 9.95
N LYS A 37 12.63 -5.95 9.11
CA LYS A 37 13.47 -7.08 9.50
C LYS A 37 14.76 -6.65 10.18
N GLN A 38 15.50 -5.70 9.59
CA GLN A 38 16.73 -5.16 10.19
C GLN A 38 16.46 -4.50 11.55
N ILE A 39 15.39 -3.71 11.65
CA ILE A 39 14.97 -3.10 12.93
C ILE A 39 14.69 -4.18 13.98
N SER A 40 13.99 -5.25 13.61
CA SER A 40 13.64 -6.32 14.54
C SER A 40 14.87 -7.09 15.03
N LEU A 41 15.88 -7.27 14.18
CA LEU A 41 17.16 -7.85 14.55
C LEU A 41 17.93 -6.93 15.51
N GLU A 42 17.97 -5.62 15.23
CA GLU A 42 18.67 -4.65 16.06
C GLU A 42 18.02 -4.51 17.45
N LYS A 43 16.68 -4.49 17.53
CA LYS A 43 15.94 -4.49 18.82
C LYS A 43 16.37 -5.66 19.70
N LYS A 44 16.50 -6.85 19.11
CA LYS A 44 16.92 -8.07 19.81
C LYS A 44 18.37 -7.99 20.26
N HIS A 45 19.26 -7.47 19.41
CA HIS A 45 20.68 -7.32 19.74
C HIS A 45 20.91 -6.33 20.89
N GLN A 46 20.20 -5.20 20.91
CA GLN A 46 20.34 -4.17 21.93
C GLN A 46 19.45 -4.35 23.17
N ASN A 47 18.69 -5.45 23.24
CA ASN A 47 17.73 -5.75 24.31
C ASN A 47 16.80 -4.57 24.63
N LEU A 48 16.22 -3.97 23.59
CA LEU A 48 15.38 -2.79 23.70
C LEU A 48 13.92 -3.19 23.96
N ASP A 49 13.51 -3.17 25.22
CA ASP A 49 12.14 -3.50 25.63
C ASP A 49 11.14 -2.38 25.32
N ASN A 50 11.59 -1.12 25.32
CA ASN A 50 10.74 0.03 25.00
C ASN A 50 10.80 0.37 23.51
N GLU A 51 9.71 0.08 22.79
CA GLU A 51 9.59 0.31 21.35
C GLU A 51 9.73 1.79 20.95
N CYS A 52 9.23 2.72 21.76
CA CYS A 52 9.31 4.15 21.46
C CYS A 52 10.75 4.64 21.48
N ALA A 53 11.47 4.35 22.57
CA ALA A 53 12.87 4.73 22.74
C ALA A 53 13.79 4.02 21.72
N ALA A 54 13.46 2.78 21.37
CA ALA A 54 14.18 2.03 20.34
C ALA A 54 14.12 2.71 18.97
N MET A 55 12.91 3.10 18.53
CA MET A 55 12.76 3.73 17.21
C MET A 55 13.36 5.14 17.16
N GLU A 56 13.31 5.90 18.26
CA GLU A 56 13.99 7.20 18.33
C GLU A 56 15.50 7.04 18.18
N LYS A 57 16.10 6.09 18.90
CA LYS A 57 17.54 5.80 18.79
C LYS A 57 17.93 5.35 17.38
N ILE A 58 17.14 4.47 16.77
CA ILE A 58 17.39 3.99 15.41
C ILE A 58 17.25 5.14 14.41
N ALA A 59 16.18 5.95 14.50
CA ALA A 59 16.00 7.12 13.64
C ALA A 59 17.15 8.13 13.75
N LEU A 60 17.63 8.40 14.97
CA LEU A 60 18.81 9.25 15.20
C LEU A 60 20.06 8.69 14.51
N THR A 61 20.22 7.37 14.50
CA THR A 61 21.33 6.70 13.84
C THR A 61 21.20 6.74 12.30
N LEU A 62 19.97 6.73 11.79
CA LEU A 62 19.64 6.80 10.36
C LEU A 62 19.54 8.23 9.81
N THR A 63 19.62 9.25 10.67
CA THR A 63 19.57 10.67 10.29
C THR A 63 20.54 11.04 9.15
N PRO A 64 21.76 10.46 9.03
CA PRO A 64 22.66 10.73 7.91
C PRO A 64 22.12 10.33 6.53
N ILE A 65 21.14 9.41 6.46
CA ILE A 65 20.57 8.92 5.19
C ILE A 65 19.63 9.97 4.57
N GLN A 66 19.10 10.91 5.36
CA GLN A 66 18.24 12.02 4.92
C GLN A 66 17.11 11.59 3.97
N ASP A 67 16.34 10.58 4.38
CA ASP A 67 15.19 10.08 3.64
C ASP A 67 13.91 10.22 4.47
N LEU A 68 12.85 10.78 3.86
CA LEU A 68 11.56 11.00 4.52
C LEU A 68 10.92 9.70 5.02
N LEU A 69 11.24 8.58 4.38
CA LEU A 69 10.75 7.27 4.75
C LEU A 69 11.35 6.75 6.07
N LEU A 70 12.42 7.36 6.60
CA LEU A 70 13.20 6.87 7.75
C LEU A 70 12.94 7.66 9.05
N ASN A 71 11.74 8.22 9.20
CA ASN A 71 11.33 8.85 10.45
C ASN A 71 10.88 7.81 11.52
N PRO A 72 10.89 8.17 12.82
CA PRO A 72 10.56 7.22 13.89
C PRO A 72 9.18 6.55 13.76
N GLU A 73 8.18 7.25 13.24
CA GLU A 73 6.82 6.73 13.08
C GLU A 73 6.76 5.64 12.01
N ASN A 74 7.38 5.90 10.86
CA ASN A 74 7.52 4.93 9.77
C ASN A 74 8.33 3.71 10.23
N LEU A 75 9.43 3.90 10.97
CA LEU A 75 10.21 2.77 11.50
C LEU A 75 9.38 1.88 12.44
N ARG A 76 8.50 2.46 13.27
CA ARG A 76 7.53 1.69 14.08
C ARG A 76 6.61 0.86 13.17
N LEU A 77 6.05 1.48 12.13
CA LEU A 77 5.17 0.80 11.19
C LEU A 77 5.88 -0.34 10.44
N TYR A 78 7.14 -0.14 10.02
CA TYR A 78 7.92 -1.17 9.35
C TYR A 78 8.27 -2.32 10.29
N SER A 79 8.62 -2.03 11.55
CA SER A 79 8.86 -3.06 12.57
C SER A 79 7.58 -3.87 12.86
N ARG A 80 6.44 -3.19 13.01
CA ARG A 80 5.13 -3.84 13.19
C ARG A 80 4.76 -4.68 11.97
N PHE A 81 5.01 -4.17 10.76
CA PHE A 81 4.74 -4.88 9.51
C PHE A 81 5.53 -6.18 9.43
N TYR A 82 6.83 -6.16 9.71
CA TYR A 82 7.63 -7.37 9.75
C TYR A 82 7.15 -8.35 10.83
N THR A 83 6.77 -7.84 12.01
CA THR A 83 6.29 -8.68 13.12
C THR A 83 4.99 -9.41 12.77
N LEU A 84 4.05 -8.73 12.10
CA LEU A 84 2.76 -9.32 11.69
C LEU A 84 2.88 -10.15 10.41
N PHE A 85 3.85 -9.84 9.55
CA PHE A 85 4.10 -10.54 8.28
C PHE A 85 5.57 -11.01 8.17
N PRO A 86 6.01 -11.96 9.03
CA PRO A 86 7.41 -12.38 9.08
C PRO A 86 7.85 -13.22 7.87
N VAL A 87 6.90 -13.69 7.05
CA VAL A 87 7.17 -14.47 5.84
C VAL A 87 6.78 -13.63 4.64
N PHE A 88 7.78 -13.14 3.90
CA PHE A 88 7.58 -12.24 2.76
C PHE A 88 6.61 -12.83 1.71
N GLN A 89 6.65 -14.14 1.47
CA GLN A 89 5.75 -14.82 0.51
C GLN A 89 4.26 -14.74 0.87
N ARG A 90 3.90 -14.34 2.10
CA ARG A 90 2.51 -14.13 2.52
C ARG A 90 2.01 -12.72 2.19
N ILE A 91 2.89 -11.81 1.80
CA ILE A 91 2.57 -10.44 1.40
C ILE A 91 2.01 -10.50 -0.02
N SER A 92 0.83 -9.91 -0.20
CA SER A 92 0.27 -9.67 -1.51
C SER A 92 0.92 -8.43 -2.13
N LEU A 93 1.53 -8.60 -3.30
CA LEU A 93 2.15 -7.51 -4.07
C LEU A 93 1.13 -6.69 -4.88
N THR A 94 -0.14 -7.12 -4.92
CA THR A 94 -1.22 -6.36 -5.57
C THR A 94 -1.78 -5.28 -4.63
N LEU A 95 -1.64 -5.47 -3.32
CA LEU A 95 -1.98 -4.48 -2.31
C LEU A 95 -0.85 -3.45 -2.18
N SER A 96 -1.19 -2.18 -2.04
CA SER A 96 -0.19 -1.12 -1.78
C SER A 96 0.13 -0.95 -0.30
N TRP A 97 1.17 -0.18 0.03
CA TRP A 97 1.53 0.13 1.42
C TRP A 97 0.36 0.73 2.20
N ALA A 98 -0.46 1.59 1.57
CA ALA A 98 -1.65 2.15 2.20
C ALA A 98 -2.69 1.08 2.63
N HIS A 99 -2.84 -0.01 1.86
CA HIS A 99 -3.68 -1.13 2.30
C HIS A 99 -3.10 -1.79 3.54
N TYR A 100 -1.77 -1.94 3.58
CA TYR A 100 -1.11 -2.50 4.75
C TYR A 100 -1.25 -1.60 5.97
N LEU A 101 -1.18 -0.27 5.85
CA LEU A 101 -1.45 0.63 6.98
C LEU A 101 -2.80 0.33 7.64
N VAL A 102 -3.87 0.21 6.84
CA VAL A 102 -5.20 -0.17 7.33
C VAL A 102 -5.21 -1.56 7.96
N LEU A 103 -4.58 -2.55 7.32
CA LEU A 103 -4.51 -3.92 7.84
C LEU A 103 -3.69 -4.02 9.14
N LEU A 104 -2.67 -3.19 9.30
CA LEU A 104 -1.84 -3.17 10.50
C LEU A 104 -2.67 -2.76 11.71
N GLU A 105 -3.62 -1.84 11.58
CA GLU A 105 -4.49 -1.37 12.66
C GLU A 105 -5.40 -2.47 13.25
N ILE A 106 -5.74 -3.49 12.45
CA ILE A 106 -6.59 -4.61 12.88
C ILE A 106 -5.86 -5.43 13.93
N THR A 107 -6.44 -5.56 15.12
CA THR A 107 -5.85 -6.31 16.25
C THR A 107 -6.05 -7.81 16.14
N ASP A 108 -7.20 -8.27 15.65
CA ASP A 108 -7.50 -9.69 15.45
C ASP A 108 -6.78 -10.25 14.21
N ASP A 109 -5.93 -11.26 14.42
CA ASP A 109 -5.16 -11.92 13.37
C ASP A 109 -6.05 -12.63 12.33
N LEU A 110 -7.18 -13.21 12.74
CA LEU A 110 -8.12 -13.87 11.84
C LEU A 110 -8.84 -12.85 10.96
N ALA A 111 -9.29 -11.75 11.57
CA ALA A 111 -9.90 -10.65 10.83
C ALA A 111 -8.91 -10.05 9.82
N ARG A 112 -7.66 -9.80 10.24
CA ARG A 112 -6.60 -9.26 9.37
C ARG A 112 -6.34 -10.17 8.18
N ALA A 113 -6.21 -11.47 8.42
CA ALA A 113 -6.01 -12.45 7.35
C ALA A 113 -7.22 -12.52 6.39
N PHE A 114 -8.44 -12.43 6.92
CA PHE A 114 -9.66 -12.37 6.12
C PHE A 114 -9.69 -11.14 5.20
N TYR A 115 -9.50 -9.94 5.76
CA TYR A 115 -9.53 -8.70 5.00
C TYR A 115 -8.42 -8.63 3.96
N LEU A 116 -7.21 -9.10 4.28
CA LEU A 116 -6.11 -9.20 3.31
C LEU A 116 -6.50 -10.09 2.12
N LYS A 117 -7.07 -11.27 2.38
CA LYS A 117 -7.45 -12.21 1.33
C LYS A 117 -8.62 -11.72 0.50
N GLN A 118 -9.60 -11.06 1.10
CA GLN A 118 -10.73 -10.50 0.36
C GLN A 118 -10.34 -9.28 -0.46
N ALA A 119 -9.51 -8.39 0.09
CA ALA A 119 -9.00 -7.24 -0.65
C ALA A 119 -8.19 -7.67 -1.88
N GLU A 120 -7.33 -8.69 -1.73
CA GLU A 120 -6.59 -9.29 -2.84
C GLU A 120 -7.51 -9.93 -3.89
N LYS A 121 -8.54 -10.68 -3.46
CA LYS A 121 -9.45 -11.41 -4.34
C LYS A 121 -10.38 -10.49 -5.14
N GLU A 122 -10.92 -9.46 -4.49
CA GLU A 122 -11.90 -8.55 -5.07
C GLU A 122 -11.28 -7.27 -5.64
N ASN A 123 -9.96 -7.11 -5.53
CA ASN A 123 -9.22 -5.91 -5.91
C ASN A 123 -9.81 -4.66 -5.25
N TRP A 124 -10.06 -4.72 -3.94
CA TRP A 124 -10.53 -3.55 -3.20
C TRP A 124 -9.45 -2.47 -3.19
N ASP A 125 -9.85 -1.23 -3.42
CA ASP A 125 -9.03 -0.07 -3.09
C ASP A 125 -9.08 0.20 -1.59
N VAL A 126 -8.19 1.09 -1.12
CA VAL A 126 -8.07 1.45 0.31
C VAL A 126 -9.40 1.92 0.91
N PRO A 127 -10.16 2.85 0.26
CA PRO A 127 -11.45 3.28 0.80
C PRO A 127 -12.49 2.15 0.88
N THR A 128 -12.50 1.24 -0.09
CA THR A 128 -13.39 0.07 -0.04
C THR A 128 -12.99 -0.83 1.11
N LEU A 129 -11.70 -1.13 1.29
CA LEU A 129 -11.20 -1.93 2.41
C LEU A 129 -11.64 -1.34 3.76
N GLU A 130 -11.39 -0.04 3.99
CA GLU A 130 -11.82 0.67 5.20
C GLU A 130 -13.33 0.58 5.42
N THR A 131 -14.12 0.79 4.35
CA THR A 131 -15.58 0.68 4.41
C THR A 131 -16.02 -0.73 4.80
N ARG A 132 -15.39 -1.78 4.26
CA ARG A 132 -15.71 -3.18 4.59
C ARG A 132 -15.31 -3.54 6.02
N ILE A 133 -14.24 -2.95 6.55
CA ILE A 133 -13.84 -3.08 7.95
C ILE A 133 -14.88 -2.41 8.84
N ASN A 134 -15.24 -1.14 8.55
CA ASN A 134 -16.24 -0.38 9.30
C ASN A 134 -17.63 -1.02 9.29
N GLN A 135 -17.96 -1.76 8.23
CA GLN A 135 -19.21 -2.52 8.12
C GLN A 135 -19.20 -3.86 8.86
N SER A 136 -18.12 -4.20 9.57
CA SER A 136 -17.96 -5.45 10.30
C SER A 136 -18.24 -6.68 9.43
N LEU A 137 -17.71 -6.67 8.20
CA LEU A 137 -17.89 -7.75 7.24
C LEU A 137 -17.36 -9.08 7.80
N PHE A 138 -16.25 -9.06 8.53
CA PHE A 138 -15.68 -10.25 9.14
C PHE A 138 -16.63 -10.86 10.19
N GLU A 139 -17.18 -10.05 11.09
CA GLU A 139 -18.08 -10.53 12.13
C GLU A 139 -19.39 -11.07 11.54
N LYS A 140 -19.87 -10.45 10.46
CA LYS A 140 -21.02 -10.95 9.69
C LYS A 140 -20.69 -12.27 9.00
N PHE A 141 -19.50 -12.39 8.44
CA PHE A 141 -19.01 -13.63 7.83
C PHE A 141 -18.92 -14.77 8.84
N VAL A 142 -18.36 -14.52 10.03
CA VAL A 142 -18.22 -15.52 11.09
C VAL A 142 -19.60 -15.95 11.62
N LYS A 143 -20.56 -15.02 11.71
CA LYS A 143 -21.94 -15.32 12.11
C LYS A 143 -22.73 -16.06 11.04
N SER A 144 -22.41 -15.87 9.75
CA SER A 144 -23.08 -16.49 8.61
C SER A 144 -22.49 -17.84 8.19
N ILE A 145 -21.65 -18.45 9.03
CA ILE A 145 -21.16 -19.84 8.88
C ILE A 145 -22.32 -20.83 9.15
N ASP A 146 -23.43 -20.65 8.44
CA ASP A 146 -24.22 -21.75 7.87
C ASP A 146 -23.68 -21.93 6.43
N LYS A 147 -22.89 -22.99 6.29
CA LYS A 147 -21.59 -23.05 5.60
C LYS A 147 -21.54 -22.92 4.06
N ALA A 148 -22.65 -22.84 3.34
CA ALA A 148 -22.64 -22.99 1.86
C ALA A 148 -23.11 -21.76 1.08
N GLU A 149 -23.90 -20.88 1.69
CA GLU A 149 -24.66 -19.86 0.96
C GLU A 149 -23.94 -18.50 0.87
N PHE A 150 -23.17 -18.14 1.89
CA PHE A 150 -22.51 -16.83 1.95
C PHE A 150 -21.41 -16.68 0.87
N LEU A 151 -20.72 -17.77 0.51
CA LEU A 151 -19.73 -17.76 -0.57
C LEU A 151 -20.37 -17.59 -1.97
N GLN A 152 -21.66 -17.88 -2.12
CA GLN A 152 -22.42 -17.65 -3.35
C GLN A 152 -23.05 -16.25 -3.39
N ASN A 153 -23.32 -15.65 -2.23
CA ASN A 153 -24.08 -14.40 -2.07
C ASN A 153 -23.26 -13.19 -1.58
N LEU A 154 -21.92 -13.27 -1.59
CA LEU A 154 -21.11 -12.07 -1.46
C LEU A 154 -21.57 -11.07 -2.52
N PRO A 155 -21.91 -9.81 -2.15
CA PRO A 155 -22.39 -8.83 -3.10
C PRO A 155 -21.31 -8.68 -4.14
N LYS A 156 -21.54 -9.24 -5.34
CA LYS A 156 -20.76 -9.01 -6.55
C LYS A 156 -20.89 -7.53 -6.83
N THR A 157 -20.05 -6.76 -6.15
CA THR A 157 -20.04 -5.33 -6.32
C THR A 157 -19.28 -5.13 -7.61
N ASN A 158 -20.06 -4.96 -8.67
CA ASN A 158 -19.58 -4.57 -9.97
C ASN A 158 -19.13 -3.12 -9.83
N TYR A 159 -17.99 -2.90 -9.18
CA TYR A 159 -17.23 -1.69 -9.44
C TYR A 159 -16.85 -1.84 -10.89
N ALA A 160 -17.58 -1.12 -11.75
CA ALA A 160 -17.04 -0.77 -13.04
C ALA A 160 -15.61 -0.36 -12.75
N VAL A 161 -14.64 -1.12 -13.25
CA VAL A 161 -13.24 -0.75 -13.22
C VAL A 161 -13.26 0.62 -13.83
N ILE A 162 -13.27 1.66 -12.99
CA ILE A 162 -13.21 3.02 -13.45
C ILE A 162 -11.94 2.98 -14.26
N LYS A 163 -12.02 3.41 -15.52
CA LYS A 163 -10.85 3.63 -16.37
C LYS A 163 -10.02 4.79 -15.79
N ALA A 164 -9.78 4.76 -14.48
CA ALA A 164 -8.89 5.63 -13.77
C ALA A 164 -7.51 5.31 -14.31
N GLN A 165 -6.83 6.35 -14.76
CA GLN A 165 -5.46 6.21 -15.18
C GLN A 165 -4.66 5.71 -13.97
N PRO A 166 -3.73 4.75 -14.18
CA PRO A 166 -2.81 4.32 -13.15
C PRO A 166 -2.11 5.56 -12.55
N LYS A 167 -2.31 5.79 -11.26
CA LYS A 167 -1.75 6.94 -10.52
C LYS A 167 -0.89 6.44 -9.37
N LEU A 168 0.28 7.05 -9.20
CA LEU A 168 1.13 6.83 -8.03
C LEU A 168 0.40 7.28 -6.77
N ASP A 169 0.44 6.46 -5.73
CA ASP A 169 -0.01 6.89 -4.41
C ASP A 169 1.04 7.78 -3.71
N THR A 170 0.65 8.44 -2.63
CA THR A 170 1.52 9.36 -1.88
C THR A 170 2.80 8.67 -1.38
N HIS A 171 2.73 7.40 -0.96
CA HIS A 171 3.88 6.66 -0.46
C HIS A 171 4.85 6.25 -1.58
N GLN A 172 4.31 5.91 -2.76
CA GLN A 172 5.11 5.63 -3.95
C GLN A 172 5.83 6.89 -4.45
N LEU A 173 5.19 8.06 -4.37
CA LEU A 173 5.83 9.34 -4.69
C LEU A 173 6.98 9.66 -3.73
N ALA A 174 6.76 9.46 -2.43
CA ALA A 174 7.79 9.59 -1.40
C ALA A 174 8.97 8.64 -1.65
N PHE A 175 8.66 7.37 -1.93
CA PHE A 175 9.66 6.32 -2.22
C PHE A 175 10.52 6.65 -3.45
N LEU A 176 9.93 7.22 -4.49
CA LEU A 176 10.66 7.66 -5.68
C LEU A 176 11.32 9.03 -5.53
N ARG A 177 11.18 9.67 -4.36
CA ARG A 177 11.69 11.01 -4.06
C ARG A 177 11.18 12.07 -5.05
N PHE A 178 9.93 11.92 -5.47
CA PHE A 178 9.25 12.89 -6.36
C PHE A 178 8.49 13.99 -5.61
N GLU A 179 8.78 14.20 -4.32
CA GLU A 179 8.03 15.11 -3.45
C GLU A 179 8.10 16.60 -3.84
N ASP A 180 8.96 16.99 -4.79
CA ASP A 180 9.20 18.39 -5.18
C ASP A 180 8.71 18.81 -6.59
N MET A 181 7.84 18.04 -7.26
CA MET A 181 7.35 18.46 -8.60
C MET A 181 5.98 19.17 -8.58
N SER A 182 5.39 19.43 -7.40
CA SER A 182 4.08 20.09 -7.29
C SER A 182 4.13 21.58 -6.91
N THR A 183 5.31 22.20 -6.79
CA THR A 183 5.44 23.65 -6.63
C THR A 183 6.51 24.21 -7.56
N ASP A 184 6.32 24.05 -8.87
CA ASP A 184 6.75 25.01 -9.90
C ASP A 184 6.32 24.48 -11.26
N GLY A 185 5.05 24.70 -11.60
CA GLY A 185 4.65 24.68 -13.00
C GLY A 185 5.36 25.83 -13.71
N PRO A 186 6.03 25.61 -14.85
CA PRO A 186 6.63 26.72 -15.59
C PRO A 186 5.52 27.70 -15.95
N ALA A 187 5.72 28.97 -15.58
CA ALA A 187 4.84 30.07 -15.89
C ALA A 187 4.44 29.98 -17.37
N HIS A 188 3.15 29.73 -17.63
CA HIS A 188 2.61 29.88 -18.97
C HIS A 188 2.86 31.31 -19.40
N THR A 189 3.84 31.47 -20.28
CA THR A 189 4.11 32.67 -21.04
C THR A 189 2.79 33.10 -21.68
N GLN A 190 2.26 34.24 -21.24
CA GLN A 190 1.23 34.93 -22.00
C GLN A 190 1.83 35.29 -23.34
N ILE A 191 1.46 34.55 -24.38
CA ILE A 191 1.65 35.00 -25.75
C ILE A 191 0.57 36.06 -25.97
N SER A 192 0.94 37.32 -25.72
CA SER A 192 0.20 38.47 -26.22
C SER A 192 0.29 38.46 -27.74
N SER A 193 -0.79 38.04 -28.39
CA SER A 193 -1.00 38.25 -29.81
C SER A 193 -1.40 39.71 -30.04
N THR A 194 -0.53 40.46 -30.73
CA THR A 194 -0.85 41.63 -31.55
C THR A 194 -0.13 41.50 -32.87
#